data_AF-A0AAN1BHA5-F1
#
_entry.id   AF-A0AAN1BHA5-F1
#
_cell.length_a   1.000
_cell.length_b   1.000
_cell.length_c   1.000
_cell.angle_alpha   90.00
_cell.angle_beta   90.00
_cell.angle_gamma   90.00
#
_symmetry.space_group_name_H-M   'P 1'
#
loop_
_entity.id
_entity.type
_entity.pdbx_description
1 polymer ?
#
loop_
_entity_poly.entity_id
_entity_poly.type
_entity_poly.pdbx_seq_one_letter_code
_entity_poly.pdbx_strand_id
1 'polypeptide(L)'
;MSAVPFSKISTPLNALFATIGLLVVAALTTQGLTGQERLVFELLLAAIWLAYVLQLSGTLLSRRRRLSGGMAALVIDLLAVLVPAAAFLFVGSGDRDLYCAIWLLKPLRDSTFFRLLAKVVANESRNLLGVTSVFGIVLFGAALAGYIIERDVQPDKFGSIPQAMWWAVVTLSTTGYGDEIPQSLAGRVLAGLVMMSGIGIFALWAGILATGFYEEVRRQDFVRNWQLVAAVPLFQKLGSAALIEIVRALRPRIVPAGAVICRKGEVGDQMFFIVEGRVTVATPDHPVELGAGNFFGEMALISGDPRSATVSAATEVSLLSLYAVDFQILSSSSPEIAETIRKTALERRGGPPKE
;
A
#
# COMPACT_ATOMS: atom_id res chain seq x y z
N MET A 1 12.61 -25.68 -14.79
CA MET A 1 12.68 -25.45 -13.33
C MET A 1 13.77 -24.43 -13.07
N SER A 2 13.42 -23.16 -12.88
CA SER A 2 14.38 -22.11 -12.49
C SER A 2 14.71 -22.30 -11.01
N ALA A 3 15.99 -22.50 -10.70
CA ALA A 3 16.46 -22.54 -9.33
C ALA A 3 16.06 -21.23 -8.64
N VAL A 4 15.13 -21.29 -7.69
CA VAL A 4 14.86 -20.18 -6.78
C VAL A 4 16.18 -19.94 -6.05
N PRO A 5 16.80 -18.76 -6.20
CA PRO A 5 18.05 -18.50 -5.51
C PRO A 5 17.77 -18.57 -4.00
N PHE A 6 18.42 -19.52 -3.34
CA PHE A 6 18.39 -19.77 -1.88
C PHE A 6 18.71 -18.52 -1.03
N SER A 7 19.11 -17.42 -1.68
CA SER A 7 19.53 -16.16 -1.08
C SER A 7 18.46 -15.07 -0.99
N LYS A 8 17.22 -15.30 -1.47
CA LYS A 8 16.13 -14.34 -1.26
C LYS A 8 15.32 -14.74 -0.04
N ILE A 9 15.72 -14.25 1.14
CA ILE A 9 14.82 -14.16 2.29
C ILE A 9 13.59 -13.39 1.82
N SER A 10 12.45 -14.07 1.77
CA SER A 10 11.20 -13.48 1.32
C SER A 10 10.76 -12.39 2.31
N THR A 11 9.99 -11.39 1.84
CA THR A 11 9.41 -10.35 2.70
C THR A 11 8.74 -10.90 3.98
N PRO A 12 7.95 -11.99 3.95
CA PRO A 12 7.38 -12.55 5.18
C PRO A 12 8.44 -13.12 6.12
N LEU A 13 9.55 -13.66 5.60
CA LEU A 13 10.63 -14.20 6.43
C LEU A 13 11.45 -13.07 7.10
N ASN A 14 11.69 -11.96 6.41
CA ASN A 14 12.30 -10.76 7.02
C ASN A 14 11.44 -10.23 8.17
N ALA A 15 10.12 -10.17 7.96
CA ALA A 15 9.18 -9.75 8.99
C ALA A 15 9.15 -10.71 10.18
N LEU A 16 9.13 -12.02 9.92
CA LEU A 16 9.17 -13.04 10.96
C LEU A 16 10.43 -12.93 11.84
N PHE A 17 11.62 -12.84 11.21
CA PHE A 17 12.88 -12.69 11.93
C PHE A 17 12.96 -11.39 12.72
N ALA A 18 12.46 -10.28 12.17
CA ALA A 18 12.43 -9.01 12.89
C ALA A 18 11.50 -9.11 14.11
N THR A 19 10.30 -9.66 13.95
CA THR A 19 9.35 -9.84 15.05
C THR A 19 9.92 -10.75 16.15
N ILE A 20 10.47 -11.91 15.79
CA ILE A 20 11.09 -12.82 16.76
C ILE A 20 12.26 -12.12 17.47
N GLY A 21 13.14 -11.46 16.71
CA GLY A 21 14.29 -10.74 17.28
C GLY A 21 13.85 -9.67 18.28
N LEU A 22 12.82 -8.88 17.97
CA LEU A 22 12.31 -7.84 18.86
C LEU A 22 11.64 -8.40 20.10
N LEU A 23 10.93 -9.51 19.99
CA LEU A 23 10.37 -10.22 21.15
C LEU A 23 11.48 -10.76 22.06
N VAL A 24 12.56 -11.26 21.47
CA VAL A 24 13.74 -11.71 22.23
C VAL A 24 14.43 -10.53 22.93
N VAL A 25 14.61 -9.40 22.24
CA VAL A 25 15.13 -8.16 22.85
C VAL A 25 14.26 -7.73 24.03
N ALA A 26 12.94 -7.73 23.87
CA ALA A 26 12.01 -7.41 24.95
C ALA A 26 12.13 -8.41 26.11
N ALA A 27 12.22 -9.72 25.83
CA ALA A 27 12.40 -10.76 26.84
C ALA A 27 13.70 -10.55 27.64
N LEU A 28 14.80 -10.20 26.98
CA LEU A 28 16.10 -9.93 27.64
C LEU A 28 16.07 -8.74 28.61
N THR A 29 15.07 -7.85 28.52
CA THR A 29 14.88 -6.76 29.51
C THR A 29 14.13 -7.20 30.77
N THR A 30 13.57 -8.41 30.79
CA THR A 30 12.80 -8.89 31.93
C THR A 30 13.71 -9.28 33.11
N GLN A 31 13.28 -8.91 34.32
CA GLN A 31 14.00 -9.27 35.55
C GLN A 31 13.76 -10.74 35.90
N GLY A 32 14.79 -11.42 36.44
CA GLY A 32 14.66 -12.79 36.94
C GLY A 32 14.99 -13.90 35.94
N LEU A 33 15.48 -13.57 34.75
CA LEU A 33 15.97 -14.57 33.80
C LEU A 33 17.16 -15.35 34.38
N THR A 34 17.10 -16.67 34.25
CA THR A 34 18.23 -17.54 34.56
C THR A 34 19.35 -17.36 33.51
N GLY A 35 20.59 -17.69 33.89
CA GLY A 35 21.72 -17.59 32.95
C GLY A 35 21.57 -18.48 31.71
N GLN A 36 20.86 -19.61 31.82
CA GLN A 36 20.58 -20.50 30.68
C GLN A 36 19.56 -19.88 29.72
N GLU A 37 18.47 -19.30 30.23
CA GLU A 37 17.46 -18.64 29.40
C GLU A 37 18.04 -17.45 28.63
N ARG A 38 18.87 -16.64 29.33
CA ARG A 38 19.57 -15.51 28.70
C ARG A 38 20.48 -15.97 27.57
N LEU A 39 21.26 -17.02 27.78
CA LEU A 39 22.14 -17.58 26.75
C LEU A 39 21.36 -18.11 25.53
N VAL A 40 20.21 -18.75 25.74
CA VAL A 40 19.33 -19.19 24.63
C VAL A 40 18.85 -17.99 23.81
N PHE A 41 18.42 -16.91 24.46
CA PHE A 41 17.99 -15.68 23.79
C PHE A 41 19.13 -14.99 23.02
N GLU A 42 20.32 -14.88 23.61
CA GLU A 42 21.50 -14.32 22.95
C GLU A 42 21.91 -15.15 21.71
N LEU A 43 21.85 -16.49 21.80
CA LEU A 43 22.10 -17.38 20.66
C LEU A 43 21.06 -17.21 19.55
N LEU A 44 19.78 -17.01 19.89
CA LEU A 44 18.73 -16.72 18.93
C LEU A 44 18.97 -15.39 18.21
N LEU A 45 19.35 -14.33 18.92
CA LEU A 45 19.72 -13.05 18.32
C LEU A 45 20.95 -13.20 17.39
N ALA A 46 21.96 -13.95 17.82
CA ALA A 46 23.14 -14.21 16.99
C ALA A 46 22.79 -15.00 15.71
N ALA A 47 21.87 -15.96 15.79
CA ALA A 47 21.38 -16.70 14.62
C ALA A 47 20.62 -15.79 13.63
N ILE A 48 19.75 -14.91 14.13
CA ILE A 48 19.03 -13.92 13.30
C ILE A 48 20.02 -12.94 12.66
N TRP A 49 20.98 -12.44 13.43
CA TRP A 49 22.03 -11.55 12.92
C TRP A 49 22.82 -12.22 11.80
N LEU A 50 23.22 -13.49 11.97
CA LEU A 50 23.91 -14.26 10.94
C LEU A 50 23.06 -14.40 9.66
N ALA A 51 21.75 -14.64 9.79
CA ALA A 51 20.86 -14.67 8.64
C ALA A 51 20.84 -13.32 7.88
N TYR A 52 20.86 -12.20 8.60
CA TYR A 52 20.94 -10.87 7.99
C TYR A 52 22.32 -10.55 7.38
N VAL A 53 23.42 -11.07 7.93
CA VAL A 53 24.75 -11.01 7.30
C VAL A 53 24.77 -11.77 5.98
N LEU A 54 24.20 -12.98 5.94
CA LEU A 54 24.06 -13.77 4.72
C LEU A 54 23.20 -13.03 3.67
N GLN A 55 22.12 -12.37 4.09
CA GLN A 55 21.29 -11.56 3.21
C GLN A 55 22.02 -10.32 2.65
N LEU A 56 22.77 -9.61 3.49
CA LEU A 56 23.58 -8.46 3.07
C LEU A 56 24.65 -8.88 2.06
N SER A 57 25.37 -9.98 2.33
CA SER A 57 26.40 -10.48 1.42
C SER A 57 25.80 -10.85 0.05
N GLY A 58 24.66 -11.55 0.02
CA GLY A 58 23.92 -11.82 -1.22
C GLY A 58 23.48 -10.56 -1.97
N THR A 59 23.08 -9.51 -1.24
CA THR A 59 22.70 -8.21 -1.81
C THR A 59 23.90 -7.49 -2.44
N LEU A 60 25.07 -7.52 -1.80
CA LEU A 60 26.31 -6.94 -2.34
C LEU A 60 26.81 -7.70 -3.59
N LEU A 61 26.78 -9.04 -3.54
CA LEU A 61 27.20 -9.91 -4.65
C LEU A 61 26.33 -9.72 -5.90
N SER A 62 25.01 -9.59 -5.72
CA SER A 62 24.06 -9.38 -6.83
C SER A 62 24.17 -7.97 -7.42
N ARG A 63 24.43 -6.94 -6.60
CA ARG A 63 24.65 -5.56 -7.07
C ARG A 63 25.91 -5.42 -7.91
N ARG A 64 26.97 -6.18 -7.61
CA ARG A 64 28.17 -6.25 -8.47
C ARG A 64 27.84 -6.71 -9.91
N ARG A 65 26.71 -7.40 -10.11
CA ARG A 65 26.23 -7.87 -11.42
C ARG A 65 25.12 -6.99 -12.05
N ARG A 66 24.46 -6.10 -11.30
CA ARG A 66 23.40 -5.21 -11.79
C ARG A 66 23.48 -3.82 -11.13
N LEU A 67 23.69 -2.79 -11.95
CA LEU A 67 23.88 -1.40 -11.51
C LEU A 67 22.59 -0.64 -11.15
N SER A 68 21.40 -1.14 -11.50
CA SER A 68 20.15 -0.36 -11.35
C SER A 68 19.28 -0.82 -10.18
N GLY A 69 19.13 0.05 -9.17
CA GLY A 69 18.05 0.01 -8.18
C GLY A 69 18.40 -0.66 -6.85
N GLY A 70 18.05 0.00 -5.73
CA GLY A 70 18.07 -0.62 -4.40
C GLY A 70 18.87 0.08 -3.29
N MET A 71 19.23 1.37 -3.43
CA MET A 71 20.03 2.08 -2.40
C MET A 71 19.38 2.02 -1.01
N ALA A 72 18.07 2.24 -0.91
CA ALA A 72 17.35 2.18 0.37
C ALA A 72 17.36 0.77 0.98
N ALA A 73 17.17 -0.28 0.18
CA ALA A 73 17.21 -1.66 0.65
C ALA A 73 18.61 -2.04 1.18
N LEU A 74 19.66 -1.56 0.49
CA LEU A 74 21.04 -1.76 0.95
C LEU A 74 21.32 -1.03 2.27
N VAL A 75 20.85 0.22 2.41
CA VAL A 75 21.02 0.97 3.66
C VAL A 75 20.36 0.23 4.82
N ILE A 76 19.16 -0.31 4.62
CA ILE A 76 18.47 -1.12 5.66
C ILE A 76 19.27 -2.38 5.99
N ASP A 77 19.75 -3.12 4.99
CA ASP A 77 20.55 -4.34 5.21
C ASP A 77 21.88 -4.04 5.93
N LEU A 78 22.52 -2.92 5.59
CA LEU A 78 23.77 -2.47 6.17
C LEU A 78 23.58 -2.03 7.62
N LEU A 79 22.56 -1.20 7.91
CA LEU A 79 22.24 -0.78 9.28
C LEU A 79 21.87 -1.98 10.16
N ALA A 80 21.09 -2.94 9.64
CA ALA A 80 20.67 -4.12 10.38
C ALA A 80 21.83 -5.04 10.82
N VAL A 81 22.97 -4.97 10.12
CA VAL A 81 24.17 -5.76 10.45
C VAL A 81 25.15 -4.93 11.27
N LEU A 82 25.45 -3.70 10.84
CA LEU A 82 26.48 -2.86 11.44
C LEU A 82 26.09 -2.34 12.82
N VAL A 83 24.82 -1.98 13.04
CA VAL A 83 24.39 -1.42 14.33
C VAL A 83 24.53 -2.44 15.47
N PRO A 84 24.04 -3.69 15.35
CA PRO A 84 24.28 -4.71 16.37
C PRO A 84 25.76 -5.12 16.48
N ALA A 85 26.50 -5.17 15.36
CA ALA A 85 27.92 -5.50 15.38
C ALA A 85 28.76 -4.45 16.11
N ALA A 86 28.47 -3.17 15.88
CA ALA A 86 29.11 -2.07 16.61
C ALA A 86 28.73 -2.10 18.10
N ALA A 87 27.46 -2.37 18.43
CA ALA A 87 27.04 -2.51 19.82
C ALA A 87 27.77 -3.65 20.54
N PHE A 88 28.01 -4.77 19.85
CA PHE A 88 28.78 -5.88 20.40
C PHE A 88 30.22 -5.50 20.78
N LEU A 89 30.86 -4.63 19.98
CA LEU A 89 32.24 -4.20 20.19
C LEU A 89 32.39 -3.04 21.19
N PHE A 90 31.44 -2.09 21.18
CA PHE A 90 31.60 -0.81 21.88
C PHE A 90 30.69 -0.60 23.09
N VAL A 91 29.60 -1.35 23.23
CA VAL A 91 28.64 -1.20 24.34
C VAL A 91 28.93 -2.23 25.43
N GLY A 92 28.62 -1.95 26.70
CA GLY A 92 28.73 -2.93 27.79
C GLY A 92 27.68 -4.05 27.66
N SER A 93 27.92 -5.22 28.26
CA SER A 93 27.06 -6.42 28.09
C SER A 93 25.60 -6.26 28.52
N GLY A 94 25.25 -5.22 29.27
CA GLY A 94 23.87 -4.95 29.70
C GLY A 94 22.94 -4.49 28.57
N ASP A 95 23.44 -3.65 27.65
CA ASP A 95 22.57 -2.88 26.75
C ASP A 95 22.76 -3.21 25.25
N ARG A 96 23.67 -4.13 24.91
CA ARG A 96 24.04 -4.45 23.52
C ARG A 96 22.83 -4.93 22.71
N ASP A 97 21.97 -5.73 23.34
CA ASP A 97 20.86 -6.39 22.67
C ASP A 97 19.79 -5.39 22.21
N LEU A 98 19.65 -4.25 22.89
CA LEU A 98 18.72 -3.18 22.53
C LEU A 98 18.98 -2.63 21.12
N TYR A 99 20.23 -2.66 20.66
CA TYR A 99 20.62 -2.20 19.33
C TYR A 99 20.11 -3.12 18.21
N CYS A 100 19.66 -4.34 18.53
CA CYS A 100 18.93 -5.20 17.59
C CYS A 100 17.53 -4.63 17.25
N ALA A 101 17.03 -3.62 17.97
CA ALA A 101 15.80 -2.92 17.63
C ALA A 101 15.80 -2.30 16.22
N ILE A 102 16.99 -2.04 15.65
CA ILE A 102 17.15 -1.61 14.26
C ILE A 102 16.50 -2.57 13.25
N TRP A 103 16.31 -3.83 13.62
CA TRP A 103 15.64 -4.83 12.77
C TRP A 103 14.16 -4.51 12.52
N LEU A 104 13.54 -3.57 13.25
CA LEU A 104 12.24 -2.96 12.91
C LEU A 104 12.19 -2.41 11.48
N LEU A 105 13.33 -2.06 10.89
CA LEU A 105 13.41 -1.56 9.51
C LEU A 105 13.39 -2.68 8.46
N LYS A 106 13.69 -3.93 8.81
CA LYS A 106 13.78 -5.06 7.86
C LYS A 106 12.48 -5.33 7.10
N PRO A 107 11.28 -5.29 7.72
CA PRO A 107 10.01 -5.38 6.98
C PRO A 107 9.83 -4.27 5.92
N LEU A 108 10.42 -3.10 6.13
CA LEU A 108 10.29 -1.94 5.23
C LEU A 108 11.08 -2.13 3.94
N ARG A 109 12.14 -2.95 3.96
CA ARG A 109 13.09 -3.19 2.85
C ARG A 109 12.41 -3.44 1.51
N ASP A 110 11.43 -4.36 1.50
CA ASP A 110 10.76 -4.82 0.28
C ASP A 110 9.28 -4.40 0.21
N SER A 111 8.81 -3.61 1.18
CA SER A 111 7.40 -3.23 1.30
C SER A 111 6.97 -2.28 0.18
N THR A 112 5.97 -2.72 -0.60
CA THR A 112 5.28 -1.87 -1.58
C THR A 112 4.49 -0.75 -0.89
N PHE A 113 3.87 -1.05 0.25
CA PHE A 113 3.08 -0.09 1.02
C PHE A 113 3.92 1.09 1.51
N PHE A 114 5.09 0.84 2.11
CA PHE A 114 5.92 1.95 2.61
C PHE A 114 6.51 2.81 1.49
N ARG A 115 6.79 2.23 0.32
CA ARG A 115 7.15 3.01 -0.87
C ARG A 115 6.00 3.89 -1.35
N LEU A 116 4.77 3.40 -1.30
CA LEU A 116 3.58 4.18 -1.61
C LEU A 116 3.40 5.32 -0.60
N LEU A 117 3.43 5.02 0.70
CA LEU A 117 3.35 6.01 1.77
C LEU A 117 4.42 7.10 1.63
N ALA A 118 5.68 6.74 1.37
CA ALA A 118 6.77 7.70 1.20
C ALA A 118 6.54 8.64 0.01
N LYS A 119 6.00 8.13 -1.11
CA LYS A 119 5.64 8.97 -2.26
C LYS A 119 4.51 9.93 -1.94
N VAL A 120 3.46 9.44 -1.28
CA VAL A 120 2.32 10.27 -0.86
C VAL A 120 2.79 11.39 0.06
N VAL A 121 3.60 11.08 1.08
CA VAL A 121 4.16 12.08 1.99
C VAL A 121 5.07 13.06 1.27
N ALA A 122 5.89 12.61 0.33
CA ALA A 122 6.76 13.50 -0.44
C ALA A 122 5.95 14.48 -1.32
N ASN A 123 4.91 13.98 -1.99
CA ASN A 123 4.03 14.78 -2.85
C ASN A 123 3.21 15.78 -2.03
N GLU A 124 2.62 15.33 -0.91
CA GLU A 124 1.78 16.15 -0.02
C GLU A 124 2.57 16.95 1.02
N SER A 125 3.91 16.91 0.98
CA SER A 125 4.78 17.50 2.01
C SER A 125 4.48 18.97 2.30
N ARG A 126 4.15 19.78 1.28
CA ARG A 126 3.80 21.20 1.46
C ARG A 126 2.50 21.37 2.25
N ASN A 127 1.48 20.58 1.94
CA ASN A 127 0.19 20.61 2.62
C ASN A 127 0.32 20.10 4.05
N LEU A 128 1.06 18.99 4.25
CA LEU A 128 1.36 18.44 5.57
C LEU A 128 2.15 19.44 6.43
N LEU A 129 3.16 20.12 5.88
CA LEU A 129 3.89 21.18 6.59
C LEU A 129 2.97 22.35 6.98
N GLY A 130 2.05 22.75 6.10
CA GLY A 130 1.05 23.78 6.38
C GLY A 130 0.16 23.41 7.57
N VAL A 131 -0.45 22.21 7.54
CA VAL A 131 -1.31 21.74 8.64
C VAL A 131 -0.52 21.51 9.93
N THR A 132 0.72 21.02 9.85
CA THR A 132 1.62 20.90 11.02
C THR A 132 1.93 22.26 11.64
N SER A 133 2.12 23.29 10.80
CA SER A 133 2.36 24.65 11.28
C SER A 133 1.15 25.23 11.98
N VAL A 134 -0.06 25.04 11.42
CA VAL A 134 -1.32 25.43 12.07
C VAL A 134 -1.50 24.70 13.40
N PHE A 135 -1.22 23.39 13.45
CA PHE A 135 -1.22 22.62 14.69
C PHE A 135 -0.28 23.22 15.74
N GLY A 136 0.96 23.53 15.37
CA GLY A 136 1.94 24.15 16.27
C GLY A 136 1.49 25.52 16.79
N ILE A 137 0.90 26.37 15.93
CA ILE A 137 0.38 27.69 16.31
C ILE A 137 -0.78 27.55 17.31
N VAL A 138 -1.74 26.67 17.02
CA VAL A 138 -2.91 26.44 17.90
C VAL A 138 -2.47 25.81 19.22
N LEU A 139 -1.55 24.84 19.19
CA LEU A 139 -0.98 24.22 20.38
C LEU A 139 -0.30 25.25 21.27
N PHE A 140 0.60 26.06 20.71
CA PHE A 140 1.33 27.06 21.50
C PHE A 140 0.38 28.15 22.02
N GLY A 141 -0.58 28.60 21.20
CA GLY A 141 -1.60 29.57 21.61
C GLY A 141 -2.48 29.05 22.74
N ALA A 142 -2.92 27.79 22.67
CA ALA A 142 -3.69 27.12 23.71
C ALA A 142 -2.89 26.97 25.00
N ALA A 143 -1.62 26.57 24.91
CA ALA A 143 -0.73 26.45 26.06
C ALA A 143 -0.50 27.80 26.75
N LEU A 144 -0.23 28.85 25.97
CA LEU A 144 -0.05 30.21 26.50
C LEU A 144 -1.32 30.74 27.18
N ALA A 145 -2.48 30.54 26.56
CA ALA A 145 -3.76 30.94 27.14
C ALA A 145 -4.07 30.15 28.42
N GLY A 146 -3.86 28.83 28.43
CA GLY A 146 -4.03 27.98 29.60
C GLY A 146 -3.13 28.42 30.76
N TYR A 147 -1.85 28.69 30.48
CA TYR A 147 -0.91 29.24 31.46
C TYR A 147 -1.40 30.56 32.05
N ILE A 148 -1.79 31.53 31.21
CA ILE A 148 -2.24 32.85 31.70
C ILE A 148 -3.49 32.73 32.58
N ILE A 149 -4.40 31.81 32.26
CA ILE A 149 -5.67 31.65 32.97
C ILE A 149 -5.51 30.85 34.27
N GLU A 150 -4.74 29.77 34.26
CA GLU A 150 -4.72 28.78 35.36
C GLU A 150 -3.49 28.86 36.26
N ARG A 151 -2.43 29.63 35.91
CA ARG A 151 -1.18 29.66 36.71
C ARG A 151 -1.37 30.05 38.18
N ASP A 152 -2.34 30.92 38.48
CA ASP A 152 -2.60 31.39 39.84
C ASP A 152 -3.49 30.41 40.63
N VAL A 153 -4.30 29.62 39.92
CA VAL A 153 -5.21 28.62 40.51
C VAL A 153 -4.50 27.27 40.70
N GLN A 154 -3.64 26.89 39.75
CA GLN A 154 -2.96 25.60 39.67
C GLN A 154 -1.48 25.76 39.30
N PRO A 155 -0.65 26.37 40.16
CA PRO A 155 0.76 26.61 39.87
C PRO A 155 1.57 25.31 39.64
N ASP A 156 1.19 24.19 40.26
CA ASP A 156 1.91 22.92 40.07
C ASP A 156 1.68 22.29 38.68
N LYS A 157 0.56 22.63 38.02
CA LYS A 157 0.15 22.06 36.72
C LYS A 157 0.25 23.04 35.56
N PHE A 158 -0.08 24.31 35.80
CA PHE A 158 -0.04 25.39 34.80
C PHE A 158 0.99 26.47 35.19
N GLY A 159 2.01 26.12 35.98
CA GLY A 159 3.05 27.07 36.44
C GLY A 159 4.10 27.42 35.40
N SER A 160 4.11 26.74 34.26
CA SER A 160 5.02 27.02 33.14
C SER A 160 4.38 26.70 31.79
N ILE A 161 4.87 27.35 30.73
CA ILE A 161 4.40 27.11 29.36
C ILE A 161 4.60 25.65 28.94
N PRO A 162 5.73 24.97 29.20
CA PRO A 162 5.91 23.56 28.83
C PRO A 162 4.90 22.61 29.50
N GLN A 163 4.52 22.86 30.76
CA GLN A 163 3.46 22.06 31.41
C GLN A 163 2.11 22.32 30.73
N ALA A 164 1.75 23.57 30.48
CA ALA A 164 0.53 23.90 29.73
C ALA A 164 0.55 23.35 28.28
N MET A 165 1.72 23.20 27.66
CA MET A 165 1.89 22.54 26.36
C MET A 165 1.58 21.04 26.42
N TRP A 166 1.93 20.35 27.52
CA TRP A 166 1.55 18.96 27.73
C TRP A 166 0.02 18.81 27.75
N TRP A 167 -0.67 19.61 28.56
CA TRP A 167 -2.13 19.68 28.58
C TRP A 167 -2.71 20.00 27.18
N ALA A 168 -2.14 20.99 26.49
CA ALA A 168 -2.61 21.40 25.16
C ALA A 168 -2.45 20.28 24.14
N VAL A 169 -1.31 19.56 24.11
CA VAL A 169 -1.09 18.39 23.25
C VAL A 169 -2.16 17.34 23.54
N VAL A 170 -2.31 16.93 24.81
CA VAL A 170 -3.25 15.87 25.23
C VAL A 170 -4.71 16.20 24.87
N THR A 171 -5.09 17.47 25.00
CA THR A 171 -6.45 17.95 24.70
C THR A 171 -6.67 18.07 23.19
N LEU A 172 -5.69 18.63 22.47
CA LEU A 172 -5.75 18.84 21.02
C LEU A 172 -5.67 17.51 20.24
N SER A 173 -4.94 16.53 20.76
CA SER A 173 -4.85 15.16 20.22
C SER A 173 -6.01 14.25 20.63
N THR A 174 -7.06 14.78 21.27
CA THR A 174 -8.24 14.02 21.71
C THR A 174 -7.91 12.86 22.65
N THR A 175 -6.78 12.91 23.36
CA THR A 175 -6.30 11.82 24.22
C THR A 175 -6.92 11.90 25.62
N GLY A 176 -6.87 13.07 26.26
CA GLY A 176 -7.55 13.32 27.53
C GLY A 176 -7.16 12.39 28.68
N TYR A 177 -5.89 12.34 29.08
CA TYR A 177 -5.42 11.52 30.22
C TYR A 177 -6.10 11.87 31.55
N GLY A 178 -6.56 13.12 31.71
CA GLY A 178 -7.25 13.58 32.92
C GLY A 178 -6.32 13.91 34.09
N ASP A 179 -5.02 13.96 33.84
CA ASP A 179 -3.95 14.38 34.76
C ASP A 179 -3.98 15.89 35.04
N GLU A 180 -4.14 16.69 33.99
CA GLU A 180 -4.18 18.16 34.06
C GLU A 180 -5.47 18.67 33.40
N ILE A 181 -6.34 19.33 34.17
CA ILE A 181 -7.64 19.82 33.70
C ILE A 181 -7.88 21.24 34.26
N PRO A 182 -8.30 22.21 33.44
CA PRO A 182 -8.63 23.55 33.91
C PRO A 182 -9.77 23.55 34.94
N GLN A 183 -9.60 24.32 36.02
CA GLN A 183 -10.59 24.42 37.09
C GLN A 183 -11.47 25.65 36.93
N SER A 184 -10.95 26.73 36.34
CA SER A 184 -11.73 27.95 36.11
C SER A 184 -12.75 27.80 34.99
N LEU A 185 -13.79 28.64 35.01
CA LEU A 185 -14.78 28.69 33.93
C LEU A 185 -14.12 29.06 32.59
N ALA A 186 -13.23 30.07 32.59
CA ALA A 186 -12.52 30.51 31.40
C ALA A 186 -11.63 29.41 30.83
N GLY A 187 -10.92 28.68 31.68
CA GLY A 187 -10.08 27.55 31.27
C GLY A 187 -10.90 26.39 30.68
N ARG A 188 -12.10 26.10 31.21
CA ARG A 188 -13.00 25.09 30.65
C ARG A 188 -13.57 25.50 29.29
N VAL A 189 -13.91 26.78 29.11
CA VAL A 189 -14.33 27.31 27.80
C VAL A 189 -13.20 27.21 26.79
N LEU A 190 -11.97 27.58 27.18
CA LEU A 190 -10.77 27.40 26.36
C LEU A 190 -10.59 25.92 25.97
N ALA A 191 -10.71 25.00 26.92
CA ALA A 191 -10.59 23.57 26.67
C ALA A 191 -11.58 23.09 25.59
N GLY A 192 -12.85 23.54 25.64
CA GLY A 192 -13.85 23.23 24.62
C GLY A 192 -13.46 23.72 23.23
N LEU A 193 -12.91 24.93 23.11
CA LEU A 193 -12.40 25.47 21.84
C LEU A 193 -11.21 24.66 21.32
N VAL A 194 -10.28 24.30 22.21
CA VAL A 194 -9.11 23.47 21.87
C VAL A 194 -9.55 22.11 21.34
N MET A 195 -10.49 21.43 22.02
CA MET A 195 -11.04 20.15 21.56
C MET A 195 -11.66 20.25 20.15
N MET A 196 -12.48 21.28 19.91
CA MET A 196 -13.10 21.51 18.60
C MET A 196 -12.05 21.75 17.51
N SER A 197 -11.01 22.54 17.82
CA SER A 197 -9.91 22.79 16.88
C SER A 197 -9.09 21.53 16.59
N GLY A 198 -8.86 20.68 17.60
CA GLY A 198 -8.10 19.44 17.48
C GLY A 198 -8.74 18.48 16.48
N ILE A 199 -10.04 18.23 16.63
CA ILE A 199 -10.81 17.38 15.69
C ILE A 199 -10.69 17.92 14.26
N GLY A 200 -10.83 19.24 14.07
CA GLY A 200 -10.69 19.86 12.75
C GLY A 200 -9.31 19.69 12.13
N ILE A 201 -8.24 19.92 12.90
CA ILE A 201 -6.85 19.83 12.42
C ILE A 201 -6.47 18.37 12.10
N PHE A 202 -6.86 17.41 12.95
CA PHE A 202 -6.62 15.99 12.68
C PHE A 202 -7.42 15.48 11.47
N ALA A 203 -8.64 15.98 11.26
CA ALA A 203 -9.43 15.67 10.07
C ALA A 203 -8.73 16.13 8.79
N LEU A 204 -8.06 17.29 8.82
CA LEU A 204 -7.25 17.77 7.69
C LEU A 204 -6.03 16.86 7.44
N TRP A 205 -5.32 16.44 8.49
CA TRP A 205 -4.20 15.49 8.36
C TRP A 205 -4.65 14.18 7.71
N ALA A 206 -5.73 13.58 8.23
CA ALA A 206 -6.29 12.34 7.70
C ALA A 206 -6.79 12.53 6.26
N GLY A 207 -7.46 13.66 5.97
CA GLY A 207 -7.99 13.99 4.64
C GLY A 207 -6.92 14.18 3.57
N ILE A 208 -5.81 14.85 3.90
CA ILE A 208 -4.68 15.04 2.98
C ILE A 208 -4.04 13.69 2.65
N LEU A 209 -3.75 12.87 3.66
CA LEU A 209 -3.18 11.55 3.43
C LEU A 209 -4.14 10.65 2.63
N ALA A 210 -5.42 10.62 2.99
CA ALA A 210 -6.42 9.82 2.28
C ALA A 210 -6.54 10.21 0.81
N THR A 211 -6.60 11.51 0.51
CA THR A 211 -6.63 12.03 -0.87
C THR A 211 -5.35 11.67 -1.62
N GLY A 212 -4.17 11.88 -1.01
CA GLY A 212 -2.89 11.54 -1.64
C GLY A 212 -2.72 10.04 -1.90
N PHE A 213 -3.17 9.18 -0.98
CA PHE A 213 -3.23 7.73 -1.19
C PHE A 213 -4.17 7.36 -2.33
N TYR A 214 -5.38 7.94 -2.36
CA TYR A 214 -6.36 7.71 -3.41
C TYR A 214 -5.80 8.08 -4.80
N GLU A 215 -5.16 9.24 -4.92
CA GLU A 215 -4.55 9.71 -6.17
C GLU A 215 -3.39 8.82 -6.63
N GLU A 216 -2.46 8.45 -5.74
CA GLU A 216 -1.30 7.66 -6.13
C GLU A 216 -1.68 6.20 -6.44
N VAL A 217 -2.67 5.61 -5.76
CA VAL A 217 -3.22 4.29 -6.14
C VAL A 217 -3.86 4.37 -7.52
N ARG A 218 -4.71 5.38 -7.77
CA ARG A 218 -5.35 5.58 -9.08
C ARG A 218 -4.33 5.82 -10.19
N ARG A 219 -3.24 6.54 -9.91
CA ARG A 219 -2.14 6.76 -10.86
C ARG A 219 -1.41 5.46 -11.20
N GLN A 220 -1.17 4.59 -10.23
CA GLN A 220 -0.57 3.27 -10.49
C GLN A 220 -1.48 2.40 -11.34
N ASP A 221 -2.79 2.43 -11.09
CA ASP A 221 -3.76 1.75 -11.95
C ASP A 221 -3.72 2.30 -13.38
N PHE A 222 -3.67 3.63 -13.56
CA PHE A 222 -3.55 4.24 -14.89
C PHE A 222 -2.28 3.80 -15.64
N VAL A 223 -1.11 3.86 -15.00
CA VAL A 223 0.17 3.49 -15.65
C VAL A 223 0.20 1.99 -16.01
N ARG A 224 -0.28 1.13 -15.11
CA ARG A 224 -0.40 -0.29 -15.37
C ARG A 224 -1.37 -0.54 -16.53
N ASN A 225 -2.56 0.06 -16.49
CA ASN A 225 -3.56 -0.06 -17.54
C ASN A 225 -3.05 0.45 -18.88
N TRP A 226 -2.31 1.57 -18.92
CA TRP A 226 -1.76 2.12 -20.17
C TRP A 226 -0.89 1.11 -20.92
N GLN A 227 0.02 0.44 -20.20
CA GLN A 227 0.88 -0.59 -20.79
C GLN A 227 0.07 -1.77 -21.32
N LEU A 228 -0.97 -2.17 -20.58
CA LEU A 228 -1.84 -3.28 -20.95
C LEU A 228 -2.78 -2.93 -22.12
N VAL A 229 -3.25 -1.68 -22.20
CA VAL A 229 -4.10 -1.17 -23.29
C VAL A 229 -3.33 -1.05 -24.59
N ALA A 230 -2.09 -0.59 -24.55
CA ALA A 230 -1.22 -0.52 -25.73
C ALA A 230 -0.97 -1.91 -26.37
N ALA A 231 -1.07 -2.98 -25.57
CA ALA A 231 -0.94 -4.36 -26.04
C ALA A 231 -2.17 -4.88 -26.79
N VAL A 232 -3.34 -4.25 -26.65
CA VAL A 232 -4.56 -4.65 -27.35
C VAL A 232 -4.65 -3.91 -28.69
N PRO A 233 -4.59 -4.61 -29.84
CA PRO A 233 -4.58 -3.95 -31.15
C PRO A 233 -5.80 -3.05 -31.41
N LEU A 234 -6.95 -3.40 -30.82
CA LEU A 234 -8.20 -2.63 -30.92
C LEU A 234 -8.04 -1.16 -30.47
N PHE A 235 -7.24 -0.91 -29.44
CA PHE A 235 -7.10 0.41 -28.83
C PHE A 235 -5.99 1.27 -29.46
N GLN A 236 -5.16 0.70 -30.33
CA GLN A 236 -4.11 1.45 -31.03
C GLN A 236 -4.65 2.47 -32.03
N LYS A 237 -5.91 2.31 -32.46
CA LYS A 237 -6.59 3.23 -33.38
C LYS A 237 -7.20 4.45 -32.68
N LEU A 238 -7.14 4.52 -31.35
CA LEU A 238 -7.72 5.63 -30.60
C LEU A 238 -6.89 6.89 -30.70
N GLY A 239 -7.58 8.03 -30.85
CA GLY A 239 -6.99 9.32 -30.55
C GLY A 239 -6.58 9.42 -29.07
N SER A 240 -5.58 10.25 -28.79
CA SER A 240 -5.00 10.40 -27.44
C SER A 240 -6.03 10.77 -26.36
N ALA A 241 -7.04 11.60 -26.69
CA ALA A 241 -8.10 11.98 -25.75
C ALA A 241 -9.00 10.79 -25.36
N ALA A 242 -9.52 10.05 -26.35
CA ALA A 242 -10.39 8.89 -26.11
C ALA A 242 -9.64 7.74 -25.41
N LEU A 243 -8.35 7.57 -25.71
CA LEU A 243 -7.50 6.59 -25.03
C LEU A 243 -7.37 6.88 -23.53
N ILE A 244 -7.23 8.15 -23.14
CA ILE A 244 -7.16 8.54 -21.71
C ILE A 244 -8.46 8.21 -20.98
N GLU A 245 -9.62 8.42 -21.60
CA GLU A 245 -10.92 8.11 -21.01
C GLU A 245 -11.10 6.60 -20.79
N ILE A 246 -10.75 5.79 -21.79
CA ILE A 246 -10.83 4.33 -21.68
C ILE A 246 -9.86 3.78 -20.64
N VAL A 247 -8.60 4.24 -20.61
CA VAL A 247 -7.60 3.75 -19.65
C VAL A 247 -8.05 4.02 -18.21
N ARG A 248 -8.82 5.09 -17.97
CA ARG A 248 -9.43 5.41 -16.67
C ARG A 248 -10.62 4.54 -16.32
N ALA A 249 -11.36 4.03 -17.31
CA ALA A 249 -12.50 3.14 -17.10
C ALA A 249 -12.10 1.68 -16.92
N LEU A 250 -11.01 1.25 -17.55
CA LEU A 250 -10.55 -0.12 -17.48
C LEU A 250 -10.05 -0.48 -16.08
N ARG A 251 -10.42 -1.67 -15.60
CA ARG A 251 -9.92 -2.21 -14.33
C ARG A 251 -9.07 -3.45 -14.57
N PRO A 252 -7.81 -3.48 -14.09
CA PRO A 252 -6.96 -4.64 -14.24
C PRO A 252 -7.39 -5.76 -13.28
N ARG A 253 -7.39 -7.00 -13.75
CA ARG A 253 -7.78 -8.17 -12.98
C ARG A 253 -6.84 -9.35 -13.29
N ILE A 254 -6.24 -9.93 -12.26
CA ILE A 254 -5.44 -11.16 -12.39
C ILE A 254 -6.31 -12.33 -11.96
N VAL A 255 -6.35 -13.38 -12.78
CA VAL A 255 -7.13 -14.59 -12.54
C VAL A 255 -6.19 -15.79 -12.53
N PRO A 256 -6.15 -16.60 -11.45
CA PRO A 256 -5.28 -17.77 -11.40
C PRO A 256 -5.75 -18.87 -12.35
N ALA A 257 -4.83 -19.75 -12.77
CA ALA A 257 -5.15 -20.89 -13.61
C ALA A 257 -6.25 -21.77 -13.01
N GLY A 258 -7.20 -22.21 -13.83
CA GLY A 258 -8.34 -23.03 -13.46
C GLY A 258 -9.55 -22.26 -12.90
N ALA A 259 -9.43 -20.97 -12.60
CA ALA A 259 -10.55 -20.20 -12.08
C ALA A 259 -11.59 -19.84 -13.16
N VAL A 260 -12.86 -19.87 -12.79
CA VAL A 260 -13.98 -19.46 -13.65
C VAL A 260 -14.12 -17.94 -13.62
N ILE A 261 -14.13 -17.31 -14.79
CA ILE A 261 -14.21 -15.85 -14.97
C ILE A 261 -15.68 -15.39 -15.04
N CYS A 262 -16.51 -16.11 -15.79
CA CYS A 262 -17.97 -15.92 -15.84
C CYS A 262 -18.65 -17.23 -16.20
N ARG A 263 -19.89 -17.45 -15.76
CA ARG A 263 -20.68 -18.64 -16.12
C ARG A 263 -21.77 -18.32 -17.12
N LYS A 264 -22.08 -19.29 -17.99
CA LYS A 264 -23.22 -19.24 -18.88
C LYS A 264 -24.51 -18.99 -18.07
N GLY A 265 -25.35 -18.07 -18.55
CA GLY A 265 -26.62 -17.72 -17.92
C GLY A 265 -26.54 -16.68 -16.80
N GLU A 266 -25.34 -16.30 -16.33
CA GLU A 266 -25.18 -15.17 -15.41
C GLU A 266 -25.43 -13.85 -16.16
N VAL A 267 -25.87 -12.80 -15.45
CA VAL A 267 -25.99 -11.46 -16.03
C VAL A 267 -24.58 -10.93 -16.35
N GLY A 268 -24.39 -10.42 -17.57
CA GLY A 268 -23.12 -9.85 -18.00
C GLY A 268 -23.14 -8.32 -17.98
N ASP A 269 -22.49 -7.72 -16.98
CA ASP A 269 -22.41 -6.27 -16.78
C ASP A 269 -21.08 -5.63 -17.27
N GLN A 270 -20.17 -6.46 -17.79
CA GLN A 270 -18.84 -6.04 -18.22
C GLN A 270 -18.28 -6.96 -19.32
N MET A 271 -17.31 -6.49 -20.08
CA MET A 271 -16.49 -7.30 -21.00
C MET A 271 -15.04 -7.31 -20.55
N PHE A 272 -14.25 -8.24 -21.09
CA PHE A 272 -12.86 -8.47 -20.69
C PHE A 272 -11.94 -8.48 -21.90
N PHE A 273 -10.80 -7.79 -21.80
CA PHE A 273 -9.69 -7.84 -22.75
C PHE A 273 -8.56 -8.68 -22.15
N ILE A 274 -8.03 -9.63 -22.92
CA ILE A 274 -6.95 -10.52 -22.50
C ILE A 274 -5.63 -9.85 -22.83
N VAL A 275 -4.83 -9.56 -21.81
CA VAL A 275 -3.53 -8.93 -22.00
C VAL A 275 -2.42 -9.97 -22.01
N GLU A 276 -2.50 -10.94 -21.11
CA GLU A 276 -1.54 -12.04 -21.00
C GLU A 276 -2.25 -13.30 -20.52
N GLY A 277 -1.78 -14.47 -20.97
CA GLY A 277 -2.37 -15.76 -20.65
C GLY A 277 -3.40 -16.25 -21.67
N ARG A 278 -4.08 -17.34 -21.32
CA ARG A 278 -5.11 -17.98 -22.15
C ARG A 278 -6.36 -18.30 -21.34
N VAL A 279 -7.52 -18.11 -21.95
CA VAL A 279 -8.82 -18.53 -21.42
C VAL A 279 -9.45 -19.56 -22.34
N THR A 280 -10.28 -20.43 -21.75
CA THR A 280 -11.09 -21.41 -22.47
C THR A 280 -12.55 -21.00 -22.38
N VAL A 281 -13.21 -20.84 -23.52
CA VAL A 281 -14.64 -20.54 -23.65
C VAL A 281 -15.38 -21.83 -23.94
N ALA A 282 -16.30 -22.23 -23.05
CA ALA A 282 -17.11 -23.42 -23.22
C ALA A 282 -18.26 -23.16 -24.22
N THR A 283 -18.11 -23.64 -25.45
CA THR A 283 -19.20 -23.64 -26.45
C THR A 283 -19.83 -25.04 -26.57
N PRO A 284 -21.05 -25.17 -27.13
CA PRO A 284 -21.75 -26.46 -27.24
C PRO A 284 -21.01 -27.51 -28.07
N ASP A 285 -20.30 -27.08 -29.13
CA ASP A 285 -19.65 -27.99 -30.07
C ASP A 285 -18.21 -28.31 -29.64
N HIS A 286 -17.40 -27.28 -29.35
CA HIS A 286 -16.01 -27.43 -28.94
C HIS A 286 -15.51 -26.26 -28.08
N PRO A 287 -14.65 -26.48 -27.07
CA PRO A 287 -14.03 -25.38 -26.34
C PRO A 287 -13.16 -24.53 -27.25
N VAL A 288 -13.31 -23.21 -27.20
CA VAL A 288 -12.48 -22.26 -27.95
C VAL A 288 -11.47 -21.62 -27.00
N GLU A 289 -10.18 -21.65 -27.35
CA GLU A 289 -9.15 -20.92 -26.61
C GLU A 289 -8.97 -19.49 -27.15
N LEU A 290 -8.91 -18.51 -26.24
CA LEU A 290 -8.58 -17.12 -26.57
C LEU A 290 -7.30 -16.73 -25.83
N GLY A 291 -6.34 -16.16 -26.56
CA GLY A 291 -5.07 -15.67 -26.02
C GLY A 291 -4.98 -14.14 -25.95
N ALA A 292 -3.80 -13.64 -25.57
CA ALA A 292 -3.48 -12.21 -25.53
C ALA A 292 -3.92 -11.44 -26.79
N GLY A 293 -4.43 -10.23 -26.59
CA GLY A 293 -4.98 -9.36 -27.64
C GLY A 293 -6.45 -9.60 -27.98
N ASN A 294 -7.02 -10.75 -27.59
CA ASN A 294 -8.44 -11.04 -27.76
C ASN A 294 -9.30 -10.48 -26.62
N PHE A 295 -10.61 -10.42 -26.82
CA PHE A 295 -11.59 -10.02 -25.80
C PHE A 295 -12.82 -10.93 -25.82
N PHE A 296 -13.60 -10.93 -24.74
CA PHE A 296 -14.85 -11.66 -24.61
C PHE A 296 -15.84 -10.97 -23.67
N GLY A 297 -17.12 -11.33 -23.79
CA GLY A 297 -18.20 -10.80 -22.95
C GLY A 297 -18.93 -9.61 -23.55
N GLU A 298 -18.51 -9.12 -24.72
CA GLU A 298 -19.14 -8.06 -25.50
C GLU A 298 -20.59 -8.38 -25.89
N MET A 299 -20.90 -9.66 -26.10
CA MET A 299 -22.23 -10.10 -26.52
C MET A 299 -23.29 -9.72 -25.48
N ALA A 300 -23.02 -9.98 -24.20
CA ALA A 300 -23.94 -9.66 -23.12
C ALA A 300 -24.14 -8.14 -22.95
N LEU A 301 -23.09 -7.35 -23.24
CA LEU A 301 -23.17 -5.89 -23.18
C LEU A 301 -24.01 -5.30 -24.31
N ILE A 302 -23.90 -5.85 -25.52
CA ILE A 302 -24.58 -5.32 -26.71
C ILE A 302 -26.03 -5.79 -26.78
N SER A 303 -26.28 -7.07 -26.49
CA SER A 303 -27.63 -7.63 -26.63
C SER A 303 -28.49 -7.53 -25.37
N GLY A 304 -27.87 -7.32 -24.20
CA GLY A 304 -28.56 -7.39 -22.91
C GLY A 304 -28.90 -8.80 -22.48
N ASP A 305 -28.52 -9.83 -23.25
CA ASP A 305 -28.75 -11.22 -22.89
C ASP A 305 -27.77 -11.69 -21.79
N PRO A 306 -28.11 -12.73 -21.02
CA PRO A 306 -27.16 -13.39 -20.12
C PRO A 306 -25.92 -13.92 -20.86
N ARG A 307 -24.85 -14.18 -20.11
CA ARG A 307 -23.59 -14.75 -20.63
C ARG A 307 -23.85 -15.98 -21.51
N SER A 308 -23.34 -15.94 -22.73
CA SER A 308 -23.54 -17.01 -23.74
C SER A 308 -22.76 -18.29 -23.42
N ALA A 309 -21.64 -18.16 -22.70
CA ALA A 309 -20.72 -19.26 -22.41
C ALA A 309 -20.07 -19.11 -21.03
N THR A 310 -19.63 -20.24 -20.47
CA THR A 310 -18.74 -20.25 -19.29
C THR A 310 -17.31 -20.05 -19.77
N VAL A 311 -16.59 -19.10 -19.18
CA VAL A 311 -15.20 -18.80 -19.52
C VAL A 311 -14.33 -19.07 -18.30
N SER A 312 -13.26 -19.83 -18.50
CA SER A 312 -12.32 -20.22 -17.43
C SER A 312 -10.89 -19.92 -17.83
N ALA A 313 -10.04 -19.61 -16.86
CA ALA A 313 -8.63 -19.36 -17.06
C ALA A 313 -7.88 -20.68 -17.30
N ALA A 314 -7.22 -20.83 -18.46
CA ALA A 314 -6.39 -22.00 -18.77
C ALA A 314 -4.98 -21.86 -18.16
N THR A 315 -4.46 -20.63 -18.13
CA THR A 315 -3.23 -20.25 -17.42
C THR A 315 -3.55 -19.21 -16.35
N GLU A 316 -2.56 -18.67 -15.64
CA GLU A 316 -2.77 -17.37 -15.01
C GLU A 316 -3.03 -16.33 -16.11
N VAL A 317 -4.05 -15.49 -15.94
CA VAL A 317 -4.51 -14.53 -16.95
C VAL A 317 -4.55 -13.13 -16.37
N SER A 318 -3.96 -12.20 -17.11
CA SER A 318 -4.10 -10.76 -16.87
C SER A 318 -5.18 -10.21 -17.80
N LEU A 319 -6.26 -9.69 -17.21
CA LEU A 319 -7.42 -9.14 -17.89
C LEU A 319 -7.54 -7.64 -17.62
N LEU A 320 -8.14 -6.91 -18.57
CA LEU A 320 -8.73 -5.60 -18.33
C LEU A 320 -10.25 -5.75 -18.44
N SER A 321 -11.01 -5.32 -17.42
CA SER A 321 -12.47 -5.30 -17.47
C SER A 321 -12.99 -3.91 -17.80
N LEU A 322 -14.03 -3.86 -18.65
CA LEU A 322 -14.76 -2.65 -19.02
C LEU A 322 -16.25 -2.86 -18.76
N TYR A 323 -16.86 -2.02 -17.93
CA TYR A 323 -18.28 -2.13 -17.59
C TYR A 323 -19.17 -1.59 -18.70
N ALA A 324 -20.43 -2.04 -18.72
CA ALA A 324 -21.45 -1.62 -19.69
C ALA A 324 -21.57 -0.08 -19.80
N VAL A 325 -21.58 0.59 -18.65
CA VAL A 325 -21.70 2.06 -18.56
C VAL A 325 -20.54 2.74 -19.27
N ASP A 326 -19.31 2.28 -19.00
CA ASP A 326 -18.11 2.83 -19.60
C ASP A 326 -17.99 2.48 -21.09
N PHE A 327 -18.45 1.29 -21.49
CA PHE A 327 -18.53 0.88 -22.90
C PHE A 327 -19.48 1.77 -23.70
N GLN A 328 -20.59 2.21 -23.10
CA GLN A 328 -21.54 3.11 -23.75
C GLN A 328 -20.95 4.51 -23.96
N ILE A 329 -20.18 5.02 -22.99
CA ILE A 329 -19.43 6.28 -23.09
C ILE A 329 -18.33 6.18 -24.17
N LEU A 330 -17.64 5.05 -24.24
CA LEU A 330 -16.69 4.78 -25.31
C LEU A 330 -17.39 4.77 -26.67
N SER A 331 -18.54 4.13 -26.76
CA SER A 331 -19.26 3.99 -28.02
C SER A 331 -19.74 5.32 -28.58
N SER A 332 -20.11 6.27 -27.73
CA SER A 332 -20.45 7.64 -28.15
C SER A 332 -19.21 8.45 -28.56
N SER A 333 -18.08 8.24 -27.90
CA SER A 333 -16.84 9.03 -28.11
C SER A 333 -15.96 8.51 -29.25
N SER A 334 -16.06 7.22 -29.60
CA SER A 334 -15.33 6.59 -30.72
C SER A 334 -16.20 5.56 -31.45
N PRO A 335 -16.99 6.00 -32.46
CA PRO A 335 -17.87 5.12 -33.22
C PRO A 335 -17.16 3.98 -33.95
N GLU A 336 -15.90 4.18 -34.39
CA GLU A 336 -15.12 3.18 -35.13
C GLU A 336 -14.84 1.92 -34.28
N ILE A 337 -14.61 2.10 -32.97
CA ILE A 337 -14.35 0.97 -32.06
C ILE A 337 -15.63 0.26 -31.68
N ALA A 338 -16.70 1.02 -31.42
CA ALA A 338 -18.02 0.44 -31.21
C ALA A 338 -18.39 -0.47 -32.39
N GLU A 339 -18.13 -0.02 -33.61
CA GLU A 339 -18.41 -0.78 -34.82
C GLU A 339 -17.55 -2.04 -34.94
N THR A 340 -16.26 -1.95 -34.58
CA THR A 340 -15.37 -3.13 -34.57
C THR A 340 -15.86 -4.18 -33.57
N ILE A 341 -16.19 -3.77 -32.34
CA ILE A 341 -16.70 -4.67 -31.30
C ILE A 341 -18.06 -5.24 -31.70
N ARG A 342 -18.94 -4.43 -32.29
CA ARG A 342 -20.25 -4.86 -32.80
C ARG A 342 -20.11 -5.88 -33.92
N LYS A 343 -19.19 -5.67 -34.86
CA LYS A 343 -18.90 -6.61 -35.96
C LYS A 343 -18.42 -7.95 -35.40
N THR A 344 -17.46 -7.94 -34.48
CA THR A 344 -16.98 -9.17 -33.83
C THR A 344 -18.08 -9.88 -33.03
N ALA A 345 -18.96 -9.13 -32.36
CA ALA A 345 -20.10 -9.71 -31.65
C ALA A 345 -21.10 -10.39 -32.61
N LEU A 346 -21.31 -9.82 -33.79
CA LEU A 346 -22.15 -10.41 -34.85
C LEU A 346 -21.51 -11.67 -35.46
N GLU A 347 -20.20 -11.62 -35.74
CA GLU A 347 -19.44 -12.78 -36.23
C GLU A 347 -19.55 -13.96 -35.25
N ARG A 348 -19.36 -13.70 -33.95
CA ARG A 348 -19.46 -14.74 -32.90
C ARG A 348 -20.87 -15.24 -32.63
N ARG A 349 -21.91 -14.46 -32.95
CA ARG A 349 -23.31 -14.92 -32.95
C ARG A 349 -23.62 -15.84 -34.13
N GLY A 350 -22.91 -15.69 -35.25
CA GLY A 350 -23.17 -16.41 -36.51
C GLY A 350 -22.46 -17.76 -36.65
N GLY A 351 -21.61 -18.16 -35.69
CA GLY A 351 -20.76 -19.36 -35.74
C GLY A 351 -19.28 -19.03 -35.54
N PRO A 352 -18.39 -20.01 -35.31
CA PRO A 352 -17.00 -19.75 -34.95
C PRO A 352 -16.26 -18.99 -36.07
N PRO A 353 -15.18 -18.24 -35.74
CA PRO A 353 -14.40 -17.51 -36.73
C PRO A 353 -13.88 -18.49 -37.79
N LYS A 354 -13.98 -18.12 -39.08
CA LYS A 354 -13.14 -18.74 -40.09
C LYS A 354 -11.72 -18.21 -39.89
N GLU A 355 -10.77 -19.14 -39.87
CA GLU A 355 -9.34 -19.00 -39.59
C GLU A 355 -8.66 -17.76 -40.18
#